data_AF-A0A1V6CZ49-F1
#
_entry.id   AF-A0A1V6CZ49-F1
#
_cell.length_a   1.000
_cell.length_b   1.000
_cell.length_c   1.000
_cell.angle_alpha   90.00
_cell.angle_beta   90.00
_cell.angle_gamma   90.00
#
_symmetry.space_group_name_H-M   'P 1'
#
loop_
_entity.id
_entity.type
_entity.pdbx_description
1 polymer ?
#
loop_
_entity_poly.entity_id
_entity_poly.type
_entity_poly.pdbx_seq_one_letter_code
_entity_poly.pdbx_strand_id
1 'polypeptide(L)'
;MKPRDFDDLIKTSEGITDDQVKKEIQEKIRDLQRATPLETDKWIYRSVVWALGLAALLCLFFTLWIYLAWFAKNPASGNEINIPDIFLAIASASIGALAGLLAPSPAKGNNQN
;
A
#
# COMPACT_ATOMS: atom_id res chain seq x y z
N MET A 1 -44.55 -6.94 -37.33
CA MET A 1 -43.92 -7.22 -36.03
C MET A 1 -44.42 -8.58 -35.57
N LYS A 2 -43.57 -9.61 -35.60
CA LYS A 2 -43.92 -10.97 -35.15
C LYS A 2 -44.03 -10.96 -33.62
N PRO A 3 -45.11 -11.46 -33.00
CA PRO A 3 -45.21 -11.54 -31.55
C PRO A 3 -44.07 -12.44 -31.05
N ARG A 4 -43.38 -12.02 -29.98
CA ARG A 4 -42.39 -12.86 -29.31
C ARG A 4 -43.16 -14.01 -28.66
N ASP A 5 -43.04 -15.21 -29.23
CA ASP A 5 -43.69 -16.41 -28.71
C ASP A 5 -43.23 -16.61 -27.27
N PHE A 6 -44.19 -16.85 -26.37
CA PHE A 6 -43.92 -17.03 -24.94
C PHE A 6 -42.91 -18.16 -24.69
N ASP A 7 -42.82 -19.12 -25.61
CA ASP A 7 -41.84 -20.22 -25.60
C ASP A 7 -40.38 -19.74 -25.68
N ASP A 8 -40.11 -18.62 -26.37
CA ASP A 8 -38.77 -18.03 -26.45
C ASP A 8 -38.38 -17.35 -25.13
N LEU A 9 -39.37 -16.83 -24.39
CA LEU A 9 -39.17 -16.21 -23.07
C LEU A 9 -38.96 -17.27 -21.98
N ILE A 10 -39.69 -18.39 -22.06
CA ILE A 10 -39.52 -19.52 -21.13
C ILE A 10 -38.14 -20.15 -21.32
N LYS A 11 -37.70 -20.41 -22.56
CA LYS A 11 -36.33 -20.88 -22.85
C LYS A 11 -35.24 -19.94 -22.35
N THR A 12 -35.49 -18.63 -22.43
CA THR A 12 -34.59 -17.61 -21.88
C THR A 12 -34.54 -17.68 -20.35
N SER A 13 -35.66 -17.95 -19.66
CA SER A 13 -35.70 -18.07 -18.20
C SER A 13 -35.13 -19.40 -17.67
N GLU A 14 -35.31 -20.51 -18.39
CA GLU A 14 -34.76 -21.82 -18.04
C GLU A 14 -33.25 -21.91 -18.28
N GLY A 15 -32.73 -21.13 -19.24
CA GLY A 15 -31.29 -21.02 -19.54
C GLY A 15 -30.49 -20.16 -18.56
N ILE A 16 -31.17 -19.34 -17.73
CA ILE A 16 -30.54 -18.57 -16.65
C ILE A 16 -30.55 -19.43 -15.40
N THR A 17 -29.74 -20.49 -15.41
CA THR A 17 -29.47 -21.25 -14.19
C THR A 17 -28.74 -20.32 -13.20
N ASP A 18 -29.14 -20.34 -11.92
CA ASP A 18 -28.51 -19.57 -10.84
C ASP A 18 -26.97 -19.76 -10.81
N ASP A 19 -26.48 -20.91 -11.29
CA ASP A 19 -25.06 -21.21 -11.45
C ASP A 19 -24.34 -20.40 -12.54
N GLN A 20 -25.02 -20.05 -13.64
CA GLN A 20 -24.46 -19.20 -14.71
C GLN A 20 -24.36 -17.75 -14.22
N VAL A 21 -25.41 -17.27 -13.54
CA VAL A 21 -25.42 -15.93 -12.92
C VAL A 21 -24.37 -15.84 -11.82
N LYS A 22 -24.25 -16.87 -10.97
CA LYS A 22 -23.19 -16.93 -9.95
C LYS A 22 -21.80 -16.96 -10.55
N LYS A 23 -21.58 -17.68 -11.65
CA LYS A 23 -20.29 -17.70 -12.35
C LYS A 23 -19.94 -16.35 -12.95
N GLU A 24 -20.90 -15.70 -13.62
CA GLU A 24 -20.68 -14.40 -14.25
C GLU A 24 -20.45 -13.29 -13.21
N ILE A 25 -21.18 -13.33 -12.09
CA ILE A 25 -20.98 -12.45 -10.94
C ILE A 25 -19.62 -12.73 -10.28
N GLN A 26 -19.25 -14.00 -10.07
CA GLN A 26 -17.95 -14.35 -9.52
C GLN A 26 -16.81 -13.91 -10.42
N GLU A 27 -16.95 -14.07 -11.73
CA GLU A 27 -15.95 -13.64 -12.72
C GLU A 27 -15.79 -12.12 -12.69
N LYS A 28 -16.90 -11.36 -12.70
CA LYS A 28 -16.85 -9.90 -12.55
C LYS A 28 -16.30 -9.43 -11.21
N ILE A 29 -16.65 -10.08 -10.11
CA ILE A 29 -16.07 -9.76 -8.79
C ILE A 29 -14.56 -10.05 -8.80
N ARG A 30 -14.13 -11.13 -9.45
CA ARG A 30 -12.72 -11.50 -9.55
C ARG A 30 -11.95 -10.54 -10.44
N ASP A 31 -12.57 -10.03 -11.50
CA ASP A 31 -12.00 -9.00 -12.38
C ASP A 31 -11.94 -7.64 -11.68
N LEU A 32 -12.95 -7.30 -10.86
CA LEU A 32 -12.91 -6.11 -9.99
C LEU A 32 -11.87 -6.25 -8.85
N GLN A 33 -11.67 -7.45 -8.32
CA GLN A 33 -10.61 -7.74 -7.34
C GLN A 33 -9.21 -7.76 -7.96
N ARG A 34 -9.08 -8.12 -9.24
CA ARG A 34 -7.81 -7.99 -9.99
C ARG A 34 -7.56 -6.56 -10.45
N ALA A 35 -8.61 -5.80 -10.71
CA ALA A 35 -8.59 -4.36 -10.82
C ALA A 35 -8.53 -3.72 -9.43
N THR A 36 -7.65 -4.19 -8.55
CA THR A 36 -7.26 -3.44 -7.37
C THR A 36 -6.51 -2.20 -7.85
N PRO A 37 -7.08 -0.99 -7.72
CA PRO A 37 -6.36 0.24 -8.09
C PRO A 37 -5.06 0.41 -7.29
N LEU A 38 -4.90 -0.33 -6.18
CA LEU A 38 -3.69 -0.35 -5.36
C LEU A 38 -2.50 -1.10 -5.98
N GLU A 39 -2.72 -2.12 -6.82
CA GLU A 39 -1.60 -2.89 -7.41
C GLU A 39 -1.08 -2.29 -8.72
N THR A 40 -1.90 -1.47 -9.40
CA THR A 40 -1.51 -0.89 -10.70
C THR A 40 -0.61 0.32 -10.56
N ASP A 41 -0.73 1.09 -9.47
CA ASP A 41 -0.08 2.39 -9.40
C ASP A 41 1.31 2.34 -8.75
N LYS A 42 2.31 1.85 -9.49
CA LYS A 42 3.72 1.90 -9.07
C LYS A 42 4.19 3.32 -8.72
N TRP A 43 3.50 4.35 -9.23
CA TRP A 43 3.78 5.74 -8.87
C TRP A 43 3.34 6.06 -7.45
N ILE A 44 2.20 5.55 -6.97
CA ILE A 44 1.79 5.78 -5.57
C ILE A 44 2.79 5.13 -4.61
N TYR A 45 3.20 3.90 -4.90
CA TYR A 45 4.22 3.19 -4.13
C TYR A 45 5.54 3.96 -4.11
N ARG A 46 6.01 4.43 -5.28
CA ARG A 46 7.24 5.23 -5.38
C ARG A 46 7.13 6.54 -4.61
N SER A 47 6.04 7.30 -4.78
CA SER A 47 5.86 8.59 -4.09
C SER A 47 5.85 8.45 -2.58
N VAL A 48 5.20 7.40 -2.05
CA VAL A 48 5.18 7.11 -0.60
C VAL A 48 6.57 6.73 -0.11
N VAL A 49 7.26 5.81 -0.79
CA VAL A 49 8.63 5.41 -0.41
C VAL A 49 9.59 6.60 -0.47
N TRP A 50 9.49 7.44 -1.50
CA TRP A 50 10.25 8.68 -1.59
C TRP A 50 9.91 9.65 -0.46
N ALA A 51 8.63 9.89 -0.17
CA ALA A 51 8.23 10.81 0.90
C ALA A 51 8.71 10.33 2.29
N LEU A 52 8.54 9.05 2.63
CA LEU A 52 8.98 8.50 3.91
C LEU A 52 10.51 8.43 4.02
N GLY A 53 11.19 8.01 2.94
CA GLY A 53 12.65 7.97 2.91
C GLY A 53 13.27 9.35 3.03
N LEU A 54 12.71 10.34 2.32
CA LEU A 54 13.19 11.72 2.34
C LEU A 54 12.90 12.38 3.70
N ALA A 55 11.76 12.07 4.34
CA ALA A 55 11.48 12.50 5.72
C ALA A 55 12.54 11.97 6.72
N ALA A 56 12.88 10.68 6.65
CA ALA A 56 13.92 10.09 7.49
C ALA A 56 15.31 10.71 7.22
N LEU A 57 15.66 10.91 5.94
CA LEU A 57 16.92 11.54 5.55
C LEU A 57 17.01 13.00 6.01
N LEU A 58 15.93 13.78 5.87
CA LEU A 58 15.87 15.16 6.36
C LEU A 58 16.05 15.21 7.88
N CYS A 59 15.40 14.30 8.60
CA CYS A 59 15.52 14.18 10.06
C CYS A 59 16.98 13.94 10.49
N LEU A 60 17.67 13.03 9.80
CA LEU A 60 19.08 12.73 10.01
C LEU A 60 19.98 13.93 9.64
N PHE A 61 19.76 14.54 8.48
CA PHE A 61 20.52 15.71 8.02
C PHE A 61 20.38 16.89 8.96
N PHE A 62 19.16 17.17 9.42
CA PHE A 62 18.89 18.30 10.32
C PHE A 62 19.54 18.08 11.68
N THR A 63 19.46 16.86 12.22
CA THR A 63 20.15 16.47 13.45
C THR A 63 21.67 16.61 13.31
N LEU A 64 22.24 16.11 12.21
CA LEU A 64 23.68 16.20 11.95
C LEU A 64 24.12 17.66 11.75
N TRP A 65 23.33 18.46 11.05
CA TRP A 65 23.59 19.88 10.83
C TRP A 65 23.59 20.66 12.15
N ILE A 66 22.60 20.42 13.02
CA ILE A 66 22.53 21.02 14.35
C ILE A 66 23.74 20.59 15.17
N TYR A 67 24.10 19.31 15.15
CA TYR A 67 25.27 18.78 15.83
C TYR A 67 26.55 19.49 15.37
N LEU A 68 26.79 19.58 14.06
CA LEU A 68 27.98 20.22 13.50
C LEU A 68 28.01 21.73 13.80
N ALA A 69 26.88 22.42 13.62
CA ALA A 69 26.78 23.86 13.85
C ALA A 69 26.97 24.22 15.33
N TRP A 70 26.49 23.36 16.24
CA TRP A 70 26.66 23.54 17.68
C TRP A 70 28.08 23.20 18.14
N PHE A 71 28.64 22.08 17.66
CA PHE A 71 30.03 21.68 17.94
C PHE A 71 31.05 22.71 17.42
N ALA A 72 30.81 23.28 16.23
CA ALA A 72 31.65 24.33 15.65
C ALA A 72 31.63 25.64 16.48
N LYS A 73 30.54 25.92 17.21
CA LYS A 73 30.44 27.13 18.05
C LYS A 73 31.00 26.96 19.45
N ASN A 74 31.04 25.75 20.02
CA ASN A 74 31.54 25.52 21.38
C ASN A 74 32.30 24.18 21.50
N PRO A 75 33.60 24.13 21.15
CA PRO A 75 34.39 22.89 21.20
C PRO A 75 34.67 22.38 22.62
N ALA A 76 34.41 23.19 23.66
CA ALA A 76 34.75 22.88 25.06
C ALA A 76 33.52 22.63 25.97
N SER A 77 32.31 22.76 25.42
CA SER A 77 31.08 22.53 26.18
C SER A 77 30.70 21.06 26.03
N GLY A 78 31.07 20.23 27.01
CA GLY A 78 30.61 18.84 27.15
C GLY A 78 29.11 18.70 27.43
N ASN A 79 28.29 19.65 26.99
CA ASN A 79 26.84 19.55 27.09
C ASN A 79 26.36 18.51 26.09
N GLU A 80 25.61 17.54 26.60
CA GLU A 80 24.98 16.49 25.81
C GLU A 80 24.07 17.14 24.76
N ILE A 81 24.28 16.79 23.50
CA ILE A 81 23.43 17.26 22.41
C ILE A 81 22.12 16.50 22.56
N ASN A 82 21.14 17.19 23.14
CA ASN A 82 19.79 16.69 23.32
C ASN A 82 19.12 16.71 21.95
N ILE A 83 19.20 15.60 21.23
CA ILE A 83 18.41 15.39 20.01
C ILE A 83 16.95 15.36 20.46
N PRO A 84 16.08 16.24 19.93
CA PRO A 84 14.68 16.23 20.34
C PRO A 84 14.01 14.89 20.02
N ASP A 85 13.41 14.25 21.03
CA ASP A 85 12.77 12.93 20.91
C ASP A 85 11.76 12.82 19.77
N ILE A 86 11.13 13.94 19.40
CA ILE A 86 10.19 14.00 18.27
C ILE A 86 10.84 13.57 16.96
N PHE A 87 12.11 13.94 16.73
CA PHE A 87 12.85 13.58 15.51
C PHE A 87 13.16 12.09 15.49
N LEU A 88 13.57 11.53 16.64
CA LEU A 88 13.81 10.10 16.80
C LEU A 88 12.52 9.28 16.59
N ALA A 89 11.40 9.76 17.15
CA ALA A 89 10.10 9.11 17.01
C ALA A 89 9.63 9.09 15.55
N ILE A 90 9.73 10.21 14.83
CA ILE A 90 9.35 10.31 13.41
C ILE A 90 10.24 9.41 12.54
N ALA A 91 11.56 9.37 12.81
CA ALA A 91 12.48 8.53 12.07
C ALA A 91 12.17 7.03 12.24
N SER A 92 11.93 6.59 13.48
CA SER A 92 11.56 5.20 13.78
C SER A 92 10.21 4.81 13.16
N ALA A 93 9.20 5.69 13.27
CA ALA A 93 7.90 5.47 12.65
C ALA A 93 7.99 5.35 11.11
N SER A 94 8.82 6.20 10.47
CA SER A 94 9.02 6.16 9.02
C SER A 94 9.69 4.86 8.57
N ILE A 95 10.72 4.39 9.29
CA ILE A 95 11.38 3.11 9.01
C ILE A 95 10.42 1.94 9.22
N GLY A 96 9.61 1.97 10.28
CA GLY A 96 8.59 0.93 10.56
C GLY A 96 7.51 0.86 9.48
N ALA A 97 7.04 2.00 8.99
CA ALA A 97 6.08 2.06 7.89
C ALA A 97 6.68 1.55 6.56
N LEU A 98 7.94 1.88 6.25
CA LEU A 98 8.65 1.32 5.10
C LEU A 98 8.82 -0.21 5.22
N ALA A 99 9.18 -0.71 6.40
CA ALA A 99 9.29 -2.14 6.65
C ALA A 99 7.93 -2.85 6.50
N GLY A 100 6.84 -2.24 6.96
CA GLY A 100 5.48 -2.75 6.78
C GLY A 100 5.05 -2.78 5.32
N LEU A 101 5.42 -1.78 4.52
CA LEU A 101 5.12 -1.71 3.09
C LEU A 101 5.94 -2.73 2.27
N LEU A 102 7.18 -2.99 2.69
CA LEU A 102 8.11 -3.90 2.01
C LEU A 102 8.03 -5.34 2.52
N ALA A 103 7.27 -5.61 3.58
CA ALA A 103 7.11 -6.95 4.12
C ALA A 103 6.47 -7.85 3.06
N PRO A 104 7.09 -9.02 2.76
CA PRO A 104 6.53 -9.94 1.78
C PRO A 104 5.14 -10.39 2.23
N SER A 105 4.15 -10.24 1.34
CA SER A 105 2.82 -10.79 1.57
C SER A 105 2.93 -12.31 1.77
N PRO A 106 2.25 -12.89 2.77
CA PRO A 106 2.32 -14.33 3.04
C PRO A 106 2.02 -15.11 1.76
N ALA A 107 3.05 -15.76 1.20
CA ALA A 107 2.87 -16.64 0.07
C ALA A 107 1.92 -17.77 0.50
N LYS A 108 0.72 -17.78 -0.07
CA LYS A 108 -0.29 -18.80 0.19
C LYS A 108 0.33 -20.15 -0.20
N GLY A 109 0.78 -20.90 0.80
CA GLY A 109 1.31 -22.24 0.63
C GLY A 109 0.25 -23.11 -0.04
N ASN A 110 0.51 -23.44 -1.31
CA ASN A 110 -0.34 -24.32 -2.10
C ASN A 110 -0.12 -25.76 -1.60
N ASN A 111 -0.79 -26.13 -0.52
CA ASN A 111 -0.86 -27.50 -0.04
C ASN A 111 -1.87 -28.25 -0.93
N GLN A 112 -1.38 -28.76 -2.06
CA GLN A 112 -2.04 -29.82 -2.83
C GLN A 112 -1.39 -31.14 -2.44
N ASN A 113 -2.00 -31.82 -1.46
CA ASN A 113 -1.80 -33.24 -1.17
C ASN A 113 -3.18 -33.89 -1.14
#